data_AF-X1ADQ4-F1
#
_entry.id   AF-X1ADQ4-F1
#
_cell.length_a   1.000
_cell.length_b   1.000
_cell.length_c   1.000
_cell.angle_alpha   90.00
_cell.angle_beta   90.00
_cell.angle_gamma   90.00
#
_symmetry.space_group_name_H-M   'P 1'
#
loop_
_entity.id
_entity.type
_entity.pdbx_description
1 polymer ?
#
loop_
_entity_poly.entity_id
_entity_poly.type
_entity_poly.pdbx_seq_one_letter_code
_entity_poly.pdbx_strand_id
1 'polypeptide(L)'
;MGNYEQFYKFYDLYFFDLKTKNEVRLSEGLRARDPCWSPDLENPQIVAVINDSGTNNLILINLNSIPDQTSSSLAAPLITKEDITYLTDFRDRTQLYQPSWSPKGDMIALSAWRQGYQDIYILNLDPDNLRTNNLNPNNIDNSALQPIFQNKSIDLSPCWSPGGRGV
;
A
#
# COMPACT_ATOMS: atom_id res chain seq x y z
N MET A 1 -8.54 -30.15 -27.39
CA MET A 1 -9.06 -28.94 -26.73
C MET A 1 -7.91 -28.38 -25.89
N GLY A 2 -7.41 -27.19 -26.24
CA GLY A 2 -6.23 -26.62 -25.60
C GLY A 2 -6.53 -26.19 -24.17
N ASN A 3 -5.77 -26.71 -23.22
CA ASN A 3 -5.75 -26.20 -21.85
C ASN A 3 -5.16 -24.79 -21.89
N TYR A 4 -6.02 -23.78 -21.84
CA TYR A 4 -5.61 -22.43 -21.50
C TYR A 4 -5.29 -22.44 -20.00
N GLU A 5 -4.03 -22.72 -19.66
CA GLU A 5 -3.53 -22.34 -18.34
C GLU A 5 -3.54 -20.81 -18.30
N GLN A 6 -4.60 -20.29 -17.70
CA GLN A 6 -4.74 -18.87 -17.43
C GLN A 6 -3.70 -18.54 -16.36
N PHE A 7 -2.48 -18.20 -16.80
CA PHE A 7 -1.47 -17.57 -15.96
C PHE A 7 -2.02 -16.22 -15.51
N TYR A 8 -2.90 -16.22 -14.51
CA TYR A 8 -3.19 -15.02 -13.76
C TYR A 8 -1.90 -14.64 -13.05
N LYS A 9 -1.10 -13.79 -13.71
CA LYS A 9 0.02 -13.08 -13.10
C LYS A 9 -0.56 -12.13 -12.06
N PHE A 10 -0.83 -12.64 -10.86
CA PHE A 10 -1.16 -11.77 -9.75
C PHE A 10 0.09 -10.97 -9.39
N TYR A 11 -0.11 -9.68 -9.11
CA TYR A 11 0.96 -8.86 -8.54
C TYR A 11 1.23 -9.37 -7.12
N ASP A 12 2.40 -9.94 -6.90
CA ASP A 12 2.86 -10.40 -5.60
C ASP A 12 4.09 -9.61 -5.17
N LEU A 13 4.31 -9.56 -3.87
CA LEU A 13 5.43 -8.87 -3.27
C LEU A 13 6.63 -9.81 -3.16
N TYR A 14 7.79 -9.29 -3.53
CA TYR A 14 9.08 -9.94 -3.41
C TYR A 14 10.03 -9.00 -2.70
N PHE A 15 10.87 -9.56 -1.84
CA PHE A 15 12.01 -8.87 -1.28
C PHE A 15 13.28 -9.34 -1.98
N PHE A 16 14.15 -8.40 -2.33
CA PHE A 16 15.44 -8.70 -2.91
C PHE A 16 16.53 -8.03 -2.09
N ASP A 17 17.38 -8.85 -1.48
CA ASP A 17 18.54 -8.38 -0.74
C ASP A 17 19.67 -8.06 -1.72
N LEU A 18 20.05 -6.78 -1.78
CA LEU A 18 21.09 -6.30 -2.69
C LEU A 18 22.50 -6.80 -2.34
N LYS A 19 22.77 -7.13 -1.08
CA LYS A 19 24.08 -7.58 -0.59
C LYS A 19 24.26 -9.07 -0.84
N THR A 20 23.26 -9.89 -0.51
CA THR A 20 23.32 -11.35 -0.68
C THR A 20 22.87 -11.81 -2.06
N LYS A 21 22.18 -10.94 -2.82
CA LYS A 21 21.53 -11.25 -4.11
C LYS A 21 20.43 -12.32 -4.01
N ASN A 22 19.88 -12.49 -2.81
CA ASN A 22 18.79 -13.43 -2.57
C ASN A 22 17.44 -12.76 -2.80
N GLU A 23 16.54 -13.49 -3.45
CA GLU A 23 15.14 -13.13 -3.63
C GLU A 23 14.25 -14.00 -2.75
N VAL A 24 13.28 -13.38 -2.08
CA VAL A 24 12.28 -14.06 -1.26
C VAL A 24 10.90 -13.57 -1.70
N ARG A 25 10.01 -14.51 -2.04
CA ARG A 25 8.60 -14.21 -2.29
C ARG A 25 7.91 -13.97 -0.95
N LEU A 26 7.36 -12.78 -0.75
CA LEU A 26 6.67 -12.41 0.48
C LEU A 26 5.18 -12.75 0.46
N SER A 27 4.53 -12.72 -0.72
CA SER A 27 3.10 -12.97 -0.85
C SER A 27 2.74 -13.91 -1.99
N GLU A 28 1.56 -14.53 -1.91
CA GLU A 28 0.98 -15.34 -2.97
C GLU A 28 -0.46 -14.97 -3.26
N GLY A 29 -0.74 -14.60 -4.51
CA GLY A 29 -2.09 -14.24 -4.96
C GLY A 29 -2.63 -12.97 -4.30
N LEU A 30 -1.78 -12.17 -3.65
CA LEU A 30 -2.22 -11.00 -2.87
C LEU A 30 -2.73 -9.89 -3.77
N ARG A 31 -2.23 -9.81 -5.02
CA ARG A 31 -2.56 -8.75 -5.99
C ARG A 31 -2.20 -7.35 -5.50
N ALA A 32 -1.14 -7.27 -4.70
CA ALA A 32 -0.57 -6.02 -4.19
C ALA A 32 0.43 -5.45 -5.18
N ARG A 33 0.33 -4.14 -5.44
CA ARG A 33 1.21 -3.38 -6.33
C ARG A 33 1.64 -2.07 -5.67
N ASP A 34 2.58 -1.39 -6.29
CA ASP A 34 3.14 -0.11 -5.85
C ASP A 34 3.57 -0.11 -4.36
N PRO A 35 4.39 -1.08 -3.91
CA PRO A 35 4.83 -1.13 -2.53
C PRO A 35 5.76 0.06 -2.20
N CYS A 36 5.57 0.66 -1.03
CA CYS A 36 6.44 1.70 -0.49
C CYS A 36 6.76 1.39 0.98
N TRP A 37 8.05 1.36 1.32
CA TRP A 37 8.53 1.13 2.68
C TRP A 37 8.24 2.32 3.58
N SER A 38 7.79 2.04 4.80
CA SER A 38 7.75 3.03 5.88
C SER A 38 9.16 3.49 6.23
N PRO A 39 9.35 4.76 6.62
CA PRO A 39 10.64 5.26 7.12
C PRO A 39 10.97 4.78 8.55
N ASP A 40 10.03 4.17 9.28
CA ASP A 40 10.28 3.62 10.62
C ASP A 40 11.15 2.35 10.53
N LEU A 41 12.38 2.46 11.04
CA LEU A 41 13.35 1.37 11.06
C LEU A 41 13.11 0.36 12.20
N GLU A 42 12.37 0.75 13.24
CA GLU A 42 12.07 -0.11 14.39
C GLU A 42 10.83 -0.96 14.14
N ASN A 43 9.89 -0.47 13.32
CA ASN A 43 8.68 -1.19 12.91
C ASN A 43 8.56 -1.21 11.38
N PRO A 44 9.30 -2.10 10.69
CA PRO A 44 9.23 -2.20 9.24
C PRO A 44 7.82 -2.50 8.75
N GLN A 45 7.31 -1.59 7.93
CA GLN A 45 6.00 -1.69 7.29
C GLN A 45 6.10 -1.38 5.79
N ILE A 46 5.17 -1.94 5.01
CA ILE A 46 4.97 -1.60 3.61
C ILE A 46 3.55 -1.09 3.43
N VAL A 47 3.39 0.06 2.80
CA VAL A 47 2.10 0.43 2.20
C VAL A 47 2.05 -0.09 0.77
N ALA A 48 0.93 -0.66 0.35
CA ALA A 48 0.73 -1.10 -1.03
C ALA A 48 -0.72 -0.88 -1.48
N VAL A 49 -0.96 -0.94 -2.79
CA VAL A 49 -2.31 -0.96 -3.37
C VAL A 49 -2.69 -2.40 -3.66
N ILE A 50 -3.77 -2.88 -3.03
CA ILE A 50 -4.34 -4.20 -3.32
C ILE A 50 -5.45 -4.10 -4.36
N ASN A 51 -5.49 -5.06 -5.28
CA ASN A 51 -6.56 -5.22 -6.25
C ASN A 51 -7.46 -6.39 -5.84
N ASP A 52 -8.63 -6.07 -5.29
CA ASP A 52 -9.64 -7.08 -4.95
C ASP A 52 -10.96 -6.78 -5.64
N SER A 53 -11.49 -7.78 -6.35
CA SER A 53 -12.85 -7.78 -6.91
C SER A 53 -13.22 -6.53 -7.75
N GLY A 54 -12.25 -5.96 -8.47
CA GLY A 54 -12.44 -4.78 -9.31
C GLY A 54 -12.38 -3.44 -8.57
N THR A 55 -11.98 -3.45 -7.30
CA THR A 55 -11.71 -2.26 -6.48
C THR A 55 -10.24 -2.19 -6.11
N ASN A 56 -9.75 -0.98 -5.79
CA ASN A 56 -8.41 -0.78 -5.28
C ASN A 56 -8.48 -0.18 -3.89
N ASN A 57 -7.69 -0.75 -2.99
CA ASN A 57 -7.58 -0.27 -1.63
C ASN A 57 -6.13 -0.16 -1.21
N LEU A 58 -5.88 0.75 -0.27
CA LEU A 58 -4.59 0.90 0.35
C LEU A 58 -4.50 -0.09 1.50
N ILE A 59 -3.42 -0.86 1.56
CA ILE A 59 -3.13 -1.76 2.66
C ILE A 59 -1.80 -1.39 3.31
N LEU A 60 -1.71 -1.62 4.62
CA LEU A 60 -0.52 -1.56 5.41
C LEU A 60 -0.14 -2.98 5.82
N ILE A 61 1.10 -3.37 5.54
CA ILE A 61 1.64 -4.69 5.83
C ILE A 61 2.69 -4.54 6.91
N ASN A 62 2.49 -5.19 8.05
CA ASN A 62 3.46 -5.26 9.12
C ASN A 62 4.44 -6.42 8.87
N LEU A 63 5.74 -6.16 8.97
CA LEU A 63 6.77 -7.16 8.70
C LEU A 63 7.47 -7.66 9.97
N ASN A 64 7.06 -7.21 11.16
CA ASN A 64 7.65 -7.63 12.44
C ASN A 64 7.47 -9.13 12.70
N SER A 65 6.41 -9.73 12.16
CA SER A 65 6.14 -11.17 12.25
C SER A 65 7.03 -11.99 11.31
N ILE A 66 7.70 -11.35 10.34
CA ILE A 66 8.45 -12.01 9.28
C ILE A 66 9.89 -12.23 9.76
N PRO A 67 10.35 -13.50 9.91
CA PRO A 67 11.72 -13.78 10.35
C PRO A 67 12.76 -13.13 9.45
N ASP A 68 13.92 -12.82 10.05
CA ASP A 68 15.07 -12.22 9.36
C ASP A 68 15.33 -12.92 8.01
N GLN A 69 15.17 -12.16 6.93
CA GLN A 69 15.01 -12.68 5.56
C GLN A 69 16.30 -13.30 4.96
N THR A 70 17.30 -13.55 5.81
CA THR A 70 18.61 -14.09 5.44
C THR A 70 18.69 -15.62 5.44
N SER A 71 17.66 -16.32 5.94
CA SER A 71 17.66 -17.79 5.98
C SER A 71 16.93 -18.40 4.79
N SER A 72 17.73 -18.77 3.79
CA SER A 72 17.37 -19.64 2.66
C SER A 72 16.71 -20.93 3.16
N SER A 73 15.39 -20.99 3.05
CA SER A 73 14.60 -22.19 3.19
C SER A 73 13.37 -22.00 2.32
N LEU A 74 12.93 -23.04 1.61
CA LEU A 74 11.80 -23.07 0.67
C LEU A 74 10.45 -22.86 1.41
N ALA A 75 10.32 -21.73 2.09
CA ALA A 75 9.24 -21.42 3.01
C ALA A 75 8.09 -20.76 2.27
N ALA A 76 6.87 -21.10 2.68
CA ALA A 76 5.62 -20.50 2.26
C ALA A 76 5.68 -18.96 2.20
N PRO A 77 4.79 -18.29 1.44
CA PRO A 77 4.66 -16.84 1.49
C PRO A 77 4.56 -16.35 2.94
N LEU A 78 5.38 -15.37 3.28
CA LEU A 78 5.60 -14.94 4.66
C LEU A 78 4.49 -14.02 5.18
N ILE A 79 3.83 -13.27 4.29
CA ILE A 79 2.74 -12.37 4.64
C ILE A 79 1.44 -13.15 4.72
N THR A 80 0.78 -13.11 5.87
CA THR A 80 -0.59 -13.63 6.05
C THR A 80 -1.60 -12.50 6.17
N LYS A 81 -2.88 -12.85 6.36
CA LYS A 81 -3.95 -11.84 6.52
C LYS A 81 -3.81 -11.06 7.81
N GLU A 82 -3.26 -11.67 8.84
CA GLU A 82 -3.05 -11.09 10.17
C GLU A 82 -2.00 -9.96 10.14
N ASP A 83 -1.10 -9.97 9.16
CA ASP A 83 -0.10 -8.93 8.95
C ASP A 83 -0.66 -7.71 8.20
N ILE A 84 -1.87 -7.81 7.64
CA ILE A 84 -2.46 -6.83 6.73
C ILE A 84 -3.56 -6.04 7.41
N THR A 85 -3.40 -4.72 7.38
CA THR A 85 -4.43 -3.74 7.75
C THR A 85 -4.92 -3.00 6.52
N TYR A 86 -6.23 -2.90 6.32
CA TYR A 86 -6.79 -2.08 5.25
C TYR A 86 -6.85 -0.62 5.71
N LEU A 87 -6.16 0.25 4.98
CA LEU A 87 -6.17 1.70 5.19
C LEU A 87 -7.25 2.42 4.37
N THR A 88 -8.00 1.70 3.53
CA THR A 88 -9.20 2.19 2.84
C THR A 88 -10.15 1.01 2.55
N ASP A 89 -11.44 1.30 2.32
CA ASP A 89 -12.45 0.33 1.86
C ASP A 89 -13.37 0.98 0.80
N PHE A 90 -12.75 1.35 -0.32
CA PHE A 90 -13.44 1.80 -1.51
C PHE A 90 -14.24 0.67 -2.14
N ARG A 91 -15.52 0.96 -2.38
CA ARG A 91 -16.46 0.06 -3.05
C ARG A 91 -16.99 0.65 -4.36
N ASP A 92 -16.47 1.80 -4.78
CA ASP A 92 -17.02 2.69 -5.81
C ASP A 92 -16.14 2.80 -7.07
N ARG A 93 -15.52 1.70 -7.51
CA ARG A 93 -14.57 1.65 -8.66
C ARG A 93 -13.40 2.64 -8.56
N THR A 94 -13.17 3.24 -7.40
CA THR A 94 -11.99 4.07 -7.13
C THR A 94 -10.73 3.28 -7.41
N GLN A 95 -9.78 3.92 -8.11
CA GLN A 95 -8.49 3.34 -8.44
C GLN A 95 -7.39 4.13 -7.74
N LEU A 96 -6.51 3.43 -7.03
CA LEU A 96 -5.43 4.02 -6.24
C LEU A 96 -4.08 3.72 -6.88
N TYR A 97 -3.12 4.64 -6.78
CA TYR A 97 -1.83 4.51 -7.42
C TYR A 97 -0.73 5.11 -6.59
N GLN A 98 0.42 4.44 -6.61
CA GLN A 98 1.72 5.01 -6.22
C GLN A 98 1.71 5.70 -4.84
N PRO A 99 1.35 4.98 -3.77
CA PRO A 99 1.45 5.52 -2.43
C PRO A 99 2.91 5.84 -2.08
N SER A 100 3.11 6.93 -1.35
CA SER A 100 4.41 7.40 -0.91
C SER A 100 4.31 7.86 0.55
N TRP A 101 5.13 7.26 1.40
CA TRP A 101 5.27 7.69 2.79
C TRP A 101 5.93 9.06 2.89
N SER A 102 5.39 9.88 3.78
CA SER A 102 6.10 11.06 4.27
C SER A 102 7.37 10.65 5.02
N PRO A 103 8.44 11.46 5.01
CA PRO A 103 9.69 11.13 5.70
C PRO A 103 9.55 10.93 7.22
N LYS A 104 8.50 11.49 7.82
CA LYS A 104 8.18 11.35 9.25
C LYS A 104 7.38 10.09 9.57
N GLY A 105 6.80 9.43 8.57
CA GLY A 105 5.98 8.24 8.77
C GLY A 105 4.58 8.52 9.34
N ASP A 106 4.09 9.76 9.30
CA ASP A 106 2.77 10.14 9.84
C ASP A 106 1.71 10.35 8.73
N MET A 107 2.13 10.46 7.48
CA MET A 107 1.27 10.64 6.32
C MET A 107 1.66 9.76 5.14
N ILE A 108 0.67 9.46 4.29
CA ILE A 108 0.84 8.81 2.99
C ILE A 108 0.20 9.70 1.92
N ALA A 109 0.95 10.00 0.87
CA ALA A 109 0.42 10.62 -0.34
C ALA A 109 0.17 9.57 -1.41
N LEU A 110 -0.89 9.70 -2.20
CA LEU A 110 -1.20 8.79 -3.29
C LEU A 110 -1.97 9.51 -4.39
N SER A 111 -1.95 8.95 -5.58
CA SER A 111 -2.86 9.38 -6.65
C SER A 111 -4.11 8.51 -6.64
N ALA A 112 -5.29 9.11 -6.76
CA ALA A 112 -6.55 8.38 -6.84
C ALA A 112 -7.42 8.89 -7.98
N TRP A 113 -7.88 7.96 -8.82
CA TRP A 113 -8.89 8.23 -9.83
C TRP A 113 -10.28 7.98 -9.24
N ARG A 114 -11.09 9.04 -9.17
CA ARG A 114 -12.45 9.02 -8.63
C ARG A 114 -13.35 9.87 -9.52
N GLN A 115 -14.53 9.35 -9.87
CA GLN A 115 -15.60 10.12 -10.53
C GLN A 115 -15.15 10.87 -11.81
N GLY A 116 -14.20 10.30 -12.57
CA GLY A 116 -13.78 10.81 -13.87
C GLY A 116 -12.55 11.70 -13.89
N TYR A 117 -11.91 11.97 -12.76
CA TYR A 117 -10.63 12.69 -12.68
C TYR A 117 -9.68 12.03 -11.68
N GLN A 118 -8.40 12.38 -11.77
CA GLN A 118 -7.33 11.80 -10.97
C GLN A 118 -6.59 12.90 -10.23
N ASP A 119 -6.54 12.80 -8.91
CA ASP A 119 -5.97 13.83 -8.02
C ASP A 119 -4.99 13.20 -7.03
N ILE A 120 -4.18 14.03 -6.37
CA ILE A 120 -3.34 13.62 -5.25
C ILE A 120 -4.13 13.75 -3.96
N TYR A 121 -4.09 12.69 -3.15
CA TYR A 121 -4.69 12.63 -1.83
C TYR A 121 -3.62 12.47 -0.77
N ILE A 122 -3.90 12.99 0.42
CA ILE A 122 -3.16 12.70 1.65
C ILE A 122 -4.03 11.88 2.58
N LEU A 123 -3.45 10.81 3.10
CA LEU A 123 -3.93 10.07 4.26
C LEU A 123 -3.07 10.46 5.47
N ASN A 124 -3.69 10.95 6.53
CA ASN A 124 -3.04 11.19 7.81
C ASN A 124 -3.25 9.96 8.71
N LEU A 125 -2.16 9.40 9.25
CA LEU A 125 -2.15 8.18 10.05
C LEU A 125 -2.17 8.43 11.56
N ASP A 126 -2.28 9.68 12.00
CA ASP A 126 -2.38 10.05 13.41
C ASP A 126 -3.54 9.25 14.08
N PRO A 127 -3.26 8.48 15.15
CA PRO A 127 -4.26 7.70 15.87
C PRO A 127 -5.50 8.49 16.27
N ASP A 128 -5.36 9.80 16.56
CA ASP A 128 -6.50 10.64 16.93
C ASP A 128 -7.38 10.99 15.72
N ASN A 129 -6.80 11.15 14.53
CA ASN A 129 -7.56 11.29 13.28
C ASN A 129 -8.25 9.97 12.92
N LEU A 130 -7.60 8.83 13.14
CA LEU A 130 -8.21 7.51 13.02
C LEU A 130 -9.41 7.37 13.97
N ARG A 131 -9.27 7.79 15.22
CA ARG A 131 -10.36 7.66 16.22
C ARG A 131 -11.52 8.63 16.02
N THR A 132 -11.26 9.89 15.64
CA THR A 132 -12.28 10.95 15.59
C THR A 132 -13.19 10.88 14.37
N ASN A 133 -12.69 10.36 13.24
CA ASN A 133 -13.49 10.19 12.02
C ASN A 133 -14.35 8.90 12.02
N ASN A 134 -14.59 8.28 13.19
CA ASN A 134 -15.20 6.94 13.33
C ASN A 134 -14.47 5.87 12.51
N LEU A 135 -13.16 6.01 12.33
CA LEU A 135 -12.39 5.06 11.56
C LEU A 135 -12.07 3.88 12.49
N ASN A 136 -12.46 2.70 12.07
CA ASN A 136 -11.89 1.50 12.66
C ASN A 136 -10.39 1.58 12.36
N PRO A 137 -9.47 1.46 13.33
CA PRO A 137 -8.03 1.44 13.01
C PRO A 137 -7.68 0.30 12.04
N ASN A 138 -8.54 -0.71 11.94
CA ASN A 138 -8.43 -1.81 10.97
C ASN A 138 -9.13 -1.55 9.62
N ASN A 139 -9.86 -0.44 9.49
CA ASN A 139 -10.52 0.01 8.26
C ASN A 139 -10.88 1.50 8.33
N ILE A 140 -10.08 2.32 7.66
CA ILE A 140 -10.29 3.76 7.53
C ILE A 140 -11.37 4.00 6.48
N ASP A 141 -12.53 4.52 6.92
CA ASP A 141 -13.55 5.04 6.02
C ASP A 141 -12.94 6.08 5.06
N ASN A 142 -13.44 6.07 3.83
CA ASN A 142 -12.90 6.78 2.67
C ASN A 142 -12.92 8.31 2.82
N SER A 143 -13.44 8.83 3.93
CA SER A 143 -13.49 10.24 4.33
C SER A 143 -12.15 10.77 4.90
N ALA A 144 -11.24 9.90 5.31
CA ALA A 144 -9.92 10.30 5.81
C ALA A 144 -8.97 10.78 4.69
N LEU A 145 -9.28 10.42 3.44
CA LEU A 145 -8.50 10.80 2.27
C LEU A 145 -8.89 12.20 1.80
N GLN A 146 -7.96 13.14 1.96
CA GLN A 146 -8.18 14.54 1.61
C GLN A 146 -7.47 14.87 0.29
N PRO A 147 -8.17 15.37 -0.74
CA PRO A 147 -7.53 15.78 -1.98
C PRO A 147 -6.72 17.06 -1.77
N ILE A 148 -5.52 17.14 -2.33
CA ILE A 148 -4.65 18.33 -2.27
C ILE A 148 -5.07 19.33 -3.33
N PHE A 149 -5.31 18.85 -4.55
CA PHE A 149 -5.83 19.66 -5.63
C PHE A 149 -7.35 19.41 -5.73
N GLN A 150 -8.06 20.36 -6.33
CA GLN A 150 -9.50 20.22 -6.61
C GLN A 150 -9.78 20.68 -8.04
N ASN A 151 -8.79 20.48 -8.91
CA ASN A 151 -8.85 20.87 -10.30
C ASN A 151 -9.14 19.63 -11.18
N LYS A 152 -9.29 19.81 -12.49
CA LYS A 152 -9.60 18.71 -13.42
C LYS A 152 -8.37 18.18 -14.15
N SER A 153 -7.17 18.52 -13.69
CA SER A 153 -5.92 17.97 -14.22
C SER A 153 -5.76 16.52 -13.76
N ILE A 154 -4.84 15.80 -14.39
CA ILE A 154 -4.46 14.45 -14.00
C ILE A 154 -3.17 14.58 -13.19
N ASP A 155 -3.25 14.32 -11.89
CA ASP A 155 -2.08 14.38 -11.00
C ASP A 155 -1.59 12.98 -10.62
N LEU A 156 -0.31 12.71 -10.86
CA LEU A 156 0.29 11.37 -10.76
C LEU A 156 1.55 11.37 -9.90
N SER A 157 1.86 10.21 -9.32
CA SER A 157 3.18 9.88 -8.75
C SER A 157 3.68 10.89 -7.71
N PRO A 158 2.97 11.10 -6.59
CA PRO A 158 3.39 12.07 -5.58
C PRO A 158 4.75 11.69 -4.97
N CYS A 159 5.58 12.68 -4.65
CA CYS A 159 6.85 12.44 -3.98
C CYS A 159 7.15 13.50 -2.91
N TRP A 160 7.39 13.04 -1.69
CA TRP A 160 7.65 13.95 -0.59
C TRP A 160 9.01 14.63 -0.70
N SER A 161 9.02 15.93 -0.42
CA SER A 161 10.26 16.64 -0.11
C SER A 161 10.95 16.00 1.12
N PRO A 162 12.30 15.98 1.21
CA PRO A 162 13.01 15.33 2.32
C PRO A 162 12.63 15.86 3.71
N GLY A 163 12.21 17.12 3.81
CA GLY A 163 11.74 17.73 5.06
C GLY A 163 10.26 17.52 5.37
N GLY A 164 9.52 16.81 4.51
CA GLY A 164 8.10 16.47 4.70
C GLY A 164 7.12 17.64 4.63
N ARG A 165 7.55 18.82 4.16
CA ARG A 165 6.70 20.03 4.10
C ARG A 165 5.89 20.16 2.80
N GLY A 166 6.15 19.30 1.82
CA GLY A 166 5.52 19.33 0.51
C GLY A 166 5.59 17.97 -0.17
N VAL A 167 4.69 17.80 -1.14
CA VAL A 167 4.45 16.60 -1.96
C VAL A 167 4.29 16.96 -3.42
#